data_AF-A0A8C4TB63-F1
#
_entry.id   AF-A0A8C4TB63-F1
#
_cell.length_a   1.000
_cell.length_b   1.000
_cell.length_c   1.000
_cell.angle_alpha   90.00
_cell.angle_beta   90.00
_cell.angle_gamma   90.00
#
_symmetry.space_group_name_H-M   'P 1'
#
loop_
_entity.id
_entity.type
_entity.pdbx_description
1 polymer ?
#
loop_
_entity_poly.entity_id
_entity_poly.type
_entity_poly.pdbx_seq_one_letter_code
_entity_poly.pdbx_strand_id
1 'polypeptide(L)'
;MTTGQLGHTELVHQCIRYGQIDEAVNILNAINWNTMGPDCYICLSAIFDHLLRQNLTAEREAQIEAVLGTFYTPARPLTETTVLEYRDAICKYARRFFHHLLRYQRFEKAFLLAIDIGARDLYMVSAILCLYSLFFMVSG
;
A
#
# COMPACT_ATOMS: atom_id res chain seq x y z
N MET A 1 -25.54 -24.98 2.21
CA MET A 1 -24.53 -25.29 3.25
C MET A 1 -23.23 -25.60 2.53
N THR A 2 -22.25 -24.71 2.58
CA THR A 2 -20.88 -24.96 2.07
C THR A 2 -19.91 -24.62 3.18
N THR A 3 -19.66 -25.62 4.02
CA THR A 3 -18.57 -25.67 4.99
C THR A 3 -17.28 -26.02 4.25
N GLY A 4 -16.26 -25.17 4.36
CA GLY A 4 -14.89 -25.53 3.96
C GLY A 4 -14.08 -24.31 3.53
N GLN A 5 -13.26 -23.79 4.44
CA GLN A 5 -12.39 -22.61 4.31
C GLN A 5 -13.15 -21.28 4.39
N LEU A 6 -13.07 -20.61 5.54
CA LEU A 6 -13.20 -19.16 5.58
C LEU A 6 -12.09 -18.63 4.66
N GLY A 7 -12.45 -18.13 3.48
CA GLY A 7 -11.48 -17.62 2.52
C GLY A 7 -10.65 -16.52 3.19
N HIS A 8 -9.34 -16.44 2.90
CA HIS A 8 -8.43 -15.45 3.48
C HIS A 8 -9.01 -14.03 3.42
N THR A 9 -9.76 -13.71 2.37
CA THR A 9 -10.51 -12.48 2.15
C THR A 9 -11.57 -12.22 3.24
N GLU A 10 -12.34 -13.23 3.64
CA GLU A 10 -13.35 -13.11 4.71
C GLU A 10 -12.68 -12.85 6.06
N LEU A 11 -11.56 -13.52 6.34
CA LEU A 11 -10.79 -13.30 7.57
C LEU A 11 -10.25 -11.86 7.62
N VAL A 12 -9.70 -11.35 6.52
CA VAL A 12 -9.26 -9.96 6.42
C VAL A 12 -10.42 -8.99 6.68
N HIS A 13 -11.60 -9.24 6.10
CA HIS A 13 -12.78 -8.42 6.35
C HIS A 13 -13.24 -8.46 7.81
N GLN A 14 -13.16 -9.62 8.47
CA GLN A 14 -13.44 -9.73 9.89
C GLN A 14 -12.42 -8.95 10.71
N CYS A 15 -11.12 -9.12 10.45
CA CYS A 15 -10.06 -8.38 11.13
C CYS A 15 -10.25 -6.86 11.01
N ILE A 16 -10.59 -6.36 9.82
CA ILE A 16 -10.92 -4.95 9.60
C ILE A 16 -12.11 -4.51 10.47
N ARG A 17 -13.18 -5.33 10.53
CA ARG A 17 -14.37 -5.02 11.34
C ARG A 17 -14.06 -4.96 12.85
N TYR A 18 -13.17 -5.81 13.33
CA TYR A 18 -12.72 -5.83 14.73
C TYR A 18 -11.56 -4.86 15.02
N GLY A 19 -11.07 -4.11 14.02
CA GLY A 19 -9.94 -3.19 14.16
C GLY A 19 -8.57 -3.86 14.28
N GLN A 20 -8.48 -5.16 14.00
CA GLN A 20 -7.25 -5.95 14.04
C GLN A 20 -6.49 -5.85 12.72
N ILE A 21 -6.04 -4.64 12.38
CA ILE A 21 -5.40 -4.38 11.09
C ILE A 21 -4.08 -5.14 10.95
N ASP A 22 -3.29 -5.23 12.02
CA ASP A 22 -2.00 -5.94 12.01
C ASP A 22 -2.16 -7.42 11.59
N GLU A 23 -3.18 -8.09 12.15
CA GLU A 23 -3.51 -9.46 11.76
C GLU A 23 -3.99 -9.53 10.29
N ALA A 24 -4.78 -8.56 9.84
CA ALA A 24 -5.20 -8.49 8.44
C ALA A 24 -3.99 -8.38 7.48
N VAL A 25 -2.96 -7.62 7.86
CA VAL A 25 -1.70 -7.50 7.10
C VAL A 25 -0.89 -8.78 7.15
N ASN A 26 -0.84 -9.44 8.31
CA ASN A 26 -0.16 -10.73 8.48
C ASN A 26 -0.80 -11.81 7.58
N ILE A 27 -2.14 -11.87 7.53
CA ILE A 27 -2.87 -12.75 6.62
C ILE A 27 -2.53 -12.38 5.17
N LEU A 28 -2.56 -11.11 4.79
CA LEU A 28 -2.21 -10.66 3.43
C LEU A 28 -0.79 -11.08 3.03
N ASN A 29 0.18 -10.98 3.94
CA ASN A 29 1.56 -11.44 3.72
C ASN A 29 1.67 -12.96 3.54
N ALA A 30 0.77 -13.73 4.15
CA ALA A 30 0.71 -15.18 4.00
C ALA A 30 0.11 -15.62 2.65
N ILE A 31 -0.73 -14.78 2.03
CA ILE A 31 -1.33 -15.07 0.72
C ILE A 31 -0.28 -14.88 -0.38
N ASN A 32 -0.20 -15.85 -1.30
CA ASN A 32 0.73 -15.77 -2.41
C ASN A 32 0.14 -14.93 -3.56
N TRP A 33 0.65 -13.72 -3.73
CA TRP A 33 0.31 -12.84 -4.86
C TRP A 33 0.44 -13.50 -6.24
N ASN A 34 1.39 -14.41 -6.44
CA ASN A 34 1.59 -15.06 -7.74
C ASN A 34 0.47 -16.05 -8.10
N THR A 35 -0.16 -16.66 -7.10
CA THR A 35 -1.21 -17.67 -7.30
C THR A 35 -2.60 -17.10 -7.03
N MET A 36 -2.71 -16.13 -6.13
CA MET A 36 -3.95 -15.55 -5.62
C MET A 36 -3.90 -14.02 -5.69
N GLY A 37 -3.35 -13.48 -6.79
CA GLY A 37 -3.30 -12.03 -7.06
C GLY A 37 -4.63 -11.28 -6.85
N PRO A 38 -5.79 -11.77 -7.35
CA PRO A 38 -7.06 -11.07 -7.15
C PRO A 38 -7.48 -11.01 -5.68
N ASP A 39 -7.33 -12.11 -4.92
CA ASP A 39 -7.63 -12.13 -3.48
C ASP A 39 -6.69 -11.20 -2.70
N CYS A 40 -5.38 -11.22 -3.01
CA CYS A 40 -4.43 -10.27 -2.42
C CYS A 40 -4.83 -8.82 -2.67
N TYR A 41 -5.24 -8.49 -3.89
CA TYR A 41 -5.66 -7.15 -4.26
C TYR A 41 -6.94 -6.72 -3.54
N ILE A 42 -7.94 -7.62 -3.44
CA ILE A 42 -9.18 -7.35 -2.70
C ILE A 42 -8.86 -7.09 -1.22
N CYS A 43 -8.04 -7.92 -0.61
CA CYS A 43 -7.60 -7.76 0.78
C CYS A 43 -6.84 -6.43 0.98
N LEU A 44 -5.84 -6.16 0.14
CA LEU A 44 -5.03 -4.95 0.20
C LEU A 44 -5.91 -3.70 0.08
N SER A 45 -6.78 -3.66 -0.94
CA SER A 45 -7.65 -2.51 -1.18
C SER A 45 -8.65 -2.29 -0.05
N ALA A 46 -9.19 -3.35 0.56
CA ALA A 46 -10.08 -3.25 1.71
C ALA A 46 -9.39 -2.67 2.94
N ILE A 47 -8.18 -3.15 3.27
CA ILE A 47 -7.38 -2.62 4.39
C ILE A 47 -7.02 -1.15 4.12
N PHE A 48 -6.54 -0.84 2.91
CA PHE A 48 -6.10 0.50 2.54
C PHE A 48 -7.24 1.52 2.59
N ASP A 49 -8.41 1.18 2.04
CA ASP A 49 -9.57 2.07 2.05
C ASP A 49 -10.07 2.33 3.48
N HIS A 50 -10.05 1.29 4.34
CA HIS A 50 -10.40 1.43 5.74
C HIS A 50 -9.44 2.37 6.49
N LEU A 51 -8.13 2.25 6.25
CA LEU A 51 -7.11 3.09 6.88
C LEU A 51 -7.15 4.54 6.38
N LEU A 52 -7.31 4.75 5.06
CA LEU A 52 -7.39 6.10 4.48
C LEU A 52 -8.63 6.89 4.90
N ARG A 53 -9.72 6.22 5.30
CA ARG A 53 -10.92 6.88 5.83
C ARG A 53 -10.74 7.40 7.25
N GLN A 54 -9.70 6.96 7.95
CA GLN A 54 -9.44 7.33 9.34
C GLN A 54 -8.34 8.40 9.42
N ASN A 55 -8.21 9.04 10.59
CA ASN A 55 -7.16 10.03 10.80
C ASN A 55 -5.76 9.40 10.71
N LEU A 56 -4.81 10.08 10.07
CA LEU A 56 -3.44 9.57 9.96
C LEU A 56 -2.73 9.60 11.33
N THR A 57 -2.57 8.43 11.95
CA THR A 57 -1.77 8.24 13.18
C THR A 57 -0.50 7.48 12.82
N ALA A 58 0.56 7.60 13.64
CA ALA A 58 1.83 6.91 13.39
C ALA A 58 1.67 5.39 13.23
N GLU A 59 0.75 4.78 13.98
CA GLU A 59 0.40 3.37 13.87
C GLU A 59 -0.24 3.03 12.52
N ARG A 60 -1.21 3.84 12.07
CA ARG A 60 -1.86 3.65 10.76
C ARG A 60 -0.90 3.89 9.60
N GLU A 61 0.03 4.83 9.74
CA GLU A 61 1.11 5.03 8.77
C GLU A 61 1.93 3.73 8.64
N ALA A 62 2.39 3.17 9.76
CA ALA A 62 3.14 1.91 9.76
C ALA A 62 2.33 0.74 9.17
N GLN A 63 1.02 0.66 9.45
CA GLN A 63 0.14 -0.35 8.87
C GLN A 63 -0.01 -0.18 7.35
N ILE A 64 -0.19 1.06 6.85
CA ILE A 64 -0.25 1.33 5.41
C ILE A 64 1.08 0.97 4.74
N GLU A 65 2.20 1.33 5.36
CA GLU A 65 3.54 0.97 4.89
C GLU A 65 3.73 -0.55 4.83
N ALA A 66 3.27 -1.28 5.85
CA ALA A 66 3.33 -2.74 5.88
C ALA A 66 2.44 -3.38 4.79
N VAL A 67 1.24 -2.85 4.55
CA VAL A 67 0.34 -3.27 3.46
C VAL A 67 1.01 -3.08 2.10
N LEU A 68 1.59 -1.90 1.84
CA LEU A 68 2.33 -1.64 0.59
C LEU A 68 3.58 -2.51 0.49
N GLY A 69 4.24 -2.76 1.62
CA GLY A 69 5.41 -3.64 1.73
C GLY A 69 5.14 -5.06 1.28
N THR A 70 3.91 -5.58 1.44
CA THR A 70 3.53 -6.93 0.96
C THR A 70 3.70 -7.09 -0.56
N PHE A 71 3.62 -5.99 -1.32
CA PHE A 71 3.81 -5.98 -2.77
C PHE A 71 5.17 -5.42 -3.19
N TYR A 72 5.64 -4.35 -2.55
CA TYR A 72 6.91 -3.72 -2.92
C TYR A 72 8.12 -4.51 -2.43
N THR A 73 8.04 -5.11 -1.24
CA THR A 73 9.14 -5.87 -0.63
C THR A 73 8.62 -7.25 -0.23
N PRO A 74 8.08 -8.02 -1.20
CA PRO A 74 7.36 -9.23 -0.91
C PRO A 74 8.33 -10.26 -0.34
N ALA A 75 7.90 -11.01 0.68
CA ALA A 75 8.70 -12.09 1.26
C ALA A 75 9.06 -13.17 0.23
N ARG A 76 8.29 -13.24 -0.87
CA ARG A 76 8.53 -14.11 -2.02
C ARG A 76 8.61 -13.25 -3.27
N PRO A 77 9.59 -13.45 -4.15
CA PRO A 77 9.68 -12.68 -5.38
C PRO A 77 8.39 -12.83 -6.20
N LEU A 78 7.84 -11.68 -6.59
CA LEU A 78 6.68 -11.61 -7.48
C LEU A 78 7.11 -11.94 -8.91
N THR A 79 6.23 -12.58 -9.65
CA THR A 79 6.41 -12.83 -11.08
C THR A 79 6.20 -11.51 -11.83
N GLU A 80 6.96 -11.28 -12.89
CA GLU A 80 6.88 -10.05 -13.68
C GLU A 80 5.46 -9.76 -14.17
N THR A 81 4.69 -10.79 -14.53
CA THR A 81 3.28 -10.70 -14.91
C THR A 81 2.42 -10.09 -13.79
N THR A 82 2.48 -10.65 -12.58
CA THR A 82 1.75 -10.16 -11.41
C THR A 82 2.14 -8.73 -11.06
N VAL A 83 3.44 -8.40 -11.13
CA VAL A 83 3.88 -7.01 -10.91
C VAL A 83 3.27 -6.09 -11.96
N LEU A 84 3.34 -6.45 -13.23
CA LEU A 84 2.83 -5.62 -14.32
C LEU A 84 1.31 -5.41 -14.20
N GLU A 85 0.55 -6.43 -13.81
CA GLU A 85 -0.91 -6.32 -13.67
C GLU A 85 -1.34 -5.43 -12.49
N TYR A 86 -0.69 -5.57 -11.33
CA TYR A 86 -1.13 -4.87 -10.11
C TYR A 86 -0.38 -3.56 -9.82
N ARG A 87 0.76 -3.29 -10.49
CA ARG A 87 1.57 -2.09 -10.22
C ARG A 87 0.78 -0.79 -10.31
N ASP A 88 -0.03 -0.61 -11.37
CA ASP A 88 -0.72 0.67 -11.59
C ASP A 88 -1.77 0.91 -10.50
N ALA A 89 -2.51 -0.15 -10.15
CA ALA A 89 -3.50 -0.13 -9.10
C ALA A 89 -2.86 0.19 -7.75
N ILE A 90 -1.73 -0.43 -7.41
CA ILE A 90 -1.03 -0.21 -6.14
C ILE A 90 -0.37 1.18 -6.11
N CYS A 91 0.23 1.63 -7.22
CA CYS A 91 0.76 2.98 -7.37
C CYS A 91 -0.33 4.04 -7.17
N LYS A 92 -1.59 3.78 -7.59
CA LYS A 92 -2.71 4.68 -7.31
C LYS A 92 -2.99 4.80 -5.80
N TYR A 93 -2.92 3.71 -5.04
CA TYR A 93 -3.07 3.75 -3.58
C TYR A 93 -1.90 4.45 -2.90
N ALA A 94 -0.67 4.18 -3.33
CA ALA A 94 0.52 4.83 -2.82
C ALA A 94 0.48 6.36 -3.07
N ARG A 95 0.02 6.81 -4.25
CA ARG A 95 -0.25 8.23 -4.54
C ARG A 95 -1.31 8.82 -3.61
N ARG A 96 -2.40 8.10 -3.30
CA ARG A 96 -3.42 8.59 -2.34
C ARG A 96 -2.82 8.76 -0.94
N PHE A 97 -2.00 7.82 -0.50
CA PHE A 97 -1.31 7.90 0.78
C PHE A 97 -0.31 9.06 0.83
N PHE A 98 0.44 9.29 -0.26
CA PHE A 98 1.31 10.46 -0.39
C PHE A 98 0.56 11.78 -0.18
N HIS A 99 -0.58 11.97 -0.85
CA HIS A 99 -1.42 13.16 -0.65
C HIS A 99 -1.93 13.27 0.78
N HIS A 100 -2.24 12.13 1.40
CA HIS A 100 -2.64 12.08 2.80
C HIS A 100 -1.50 12.55 3.71
N LEU A 101 -0.27 12.06 3.52
CA LEU A 101 0.91 12.51 4.27
C LEU A 101 1.16 14.02 4.13
N LEU A 102 1.03 14.57 2.92
CA LEU A 102 1.16 16.00 2.68
C LEU A 102 0.12 16.81 3.47
N ARG A 103 -1.12 16.34 3.55
CA ARG A 103 -2.19 17.01 4.31
C ARG A 103 -1.90 17.07 5.81
N TYR A 104 -1.23 16.05 6.36
CA TYR A 104 -0.85 15.97 7.78
C TYR A 104 0.56 16.52 8.05
N GLN A 105 1.17 17.24 7.10
CA GLN A 105 2.52 17.82 7.20
C GLN A 105 3.62 16.79 7.51
N ARG A 106 3.42 15.52 7.14
CA ARG A 106 4.41 14.44 7.26
C ARG A 106 5.34 14.43 6.06
N PHE A 107 6.04 15.54 5.82
CA PHE A 107 6.85 15.74 4.61
C PHE A 107 7.99 14.73 4.47
N GLU A 108 8.67 14.38 5.57
CA GLU A 108 9.78 13.41 5.53
C GLU A 108 9.33 12.04 5.02
N LYS A 109 8.24 11.51 5.57
CA LYS A 109 7.68 10.23 5.12
C LYS A 109 7.10 10.31 3.71
N ALA A 110 6.43 11.42 3.37
CA ALA A 110 5.93 11.64 2.01
C ALA A 110 7.08 11.60 1.00
N PHE A 111 8.20 12.23 1.33
CA PHE A 111 9.39 12.26 0.49
C PHE A 111 10.03 10.88 0.34
N LEU A 112 10.23 10.14 1.44
CA LEU A 112 10.75 8.76 1.39
C LEU A 112 9.85 7.85 0.56
N LEU A 113 8.53 7.94 0.75
CA LEU A 113 7.55 7.18 -0.03
C LEU A 113 7.62 7.55 -1.52
N ALA A 114 7.76 8.83 -1.86
CA ALA A 114 7.90 9.28 -3.25
C ALA A 114 9.18 8.73 -3.90
N ILE A 115 10.29 8.67 -3.16
CA ILE A 115 11.53 8.05 -3.64
C ILE A 115 11.33 6.55 -3.88
N ASP A 116 10.71 5.82 -2.94
CA ASP A 116 10.51 4.37 -3.08
C ASP A 116 9.59 4.02 -4.26
N ILE A 117 8.48 4.75 -4.40
CA ILE A 117 7.57 4.61 -5.55
C ILE A 117 8.32 4.92 -6.85
N GLY A 118 9.12 5.99 -6.89
CA GLY A 118 9.87 6.40 -8.08
C GLY A 118 11.06 5.52 -8.45
N ALA A 119 11.69 4.87 -7.48
CA ALA A 119 12.78 3.93 -7.72
C ALA A 119 12.27 2.63 -8.37
N ARG A 120 11.04 2.22 -8.06
CA ARG A 120 10.39 1.03 -8.66
C ARG A 120 9.60 1.34 -9.92
N ASP A 121 8.99 2.52 -10.01
CA ASP A 121 8.31 3.01 -11.20
C ASP A 121 9.32 3.83 -12.02
N LEU A 122 10.19 3.15 -12.77
CA LEU A 122 11.28 3.74 -13.56
C LEU A 122 10.81 4.79 -14.61
N TYR A 123 9.51 5.04 -14.72
CA TYR A 123 8.88 6.07 -15.55
C TYR A 123 8.39 7.32 -14.76
N MET A 124 8.36 7.28 -13.42
CA MET A 124 7.92 8.38 -12.56
C MET A 124 9.05 9.35 -12.14
N VAL A 125 10.22 9.28 -12.79
CA VAL A 125 11.33 10.23 -12.55
C VAL A 125 10.94 11.69 -12.84
N SER A 126 9.97 11.92 -13.73
CA SER A 126 9.48 13.26 -14.09
C SER A 126 8.69 13.94 -12.95
N ALA A 127 7.88 13.20 -12.18
CA ALA A 127 7.09 13.77 -11.09
C ALA A 127 7.95 14.13 -9.87
N ILE A 128 9.01 13.34 -9.61
CA ILE A 128 9.94 13.55 -8.50
C ILE A 128 10.87 14.72 -8.77
N LEU A 129 11.32 14.92 -10.00
CA LEU A 129 12.06 16.12 -10.40
C LEU A 129 11.20 17.38 -10.20
N CYS A 130 9.90 17.30 -10.52
CA CYS A 130 8.95 18.39 -10.34
C CYS A 130 8.69 18.73 -8.86
N LEU A 131 8.61 17.72 -7.98
CA LEU A 131 8.54 17.89 -6.53
C LEU A 131 9.84 18.43 -5.91
N TYR A 132 11.01 18.02 -6.43
CA TYR A 132 12.30 18.59 -6.04
C TYR A 132 12.40 20.08 -6.41
N SER A 133 11.94 20.46 -7.60
CA SER A 133 11.87 21.87 -8.01
C SER A 133 10.86 22.66 -7.18
N LEU A 134 9.69 22.10 -6.84
CA LEU A 134 8.70 22.77 -5.98
C LEU A 134 9.21 22.95 -4.54
N PHE A 135 9.87 21.93 -3.98
CA PHE A 135 10.42 21.97 -2.63
C PHE A 135 11.59 22.97 -2.50
N PHE A 136 12.46 23.04 -3.52
CA PHE A 136 13.52 24.05 -3.60
C PHE A 136 12.94 25.47 -3.79
N MET A 137 11.83 25.62 -4.51
CA MET A 137 11.17 26.91 -4.74
C MET A 137 10.36 27.42 -3.54
N VAL A 138 9.89 26.54 -2.65
CA VAL A 138 9.16 26.90 -1.43
C VAL A 138 10.10 27.07 -0.22
N SER A 139 11.31 26.51 -0.29
CA SER A 139 12.32 26.58 0.78
C SER A 139 13.43 27.61 0.50
N GLY A 140 13.25 28.48 -0.51
CA GLY A 140 14.17 29.57 -0.88
C GLY A 140 13.56 30.94 -0.64
#